data_AF-A0A952E8W2-F1
#
_entry.id   AF-A0A952E8W2-F1
#
_cell.length_a   1.000
_cell.length_b   1.000
_cell.length_c   1.000
_cell.angle_alpha   90.00
_cell.angle_beta   90.00
_cell.angle_gamma   90.00
#
_symmetry.space_group_name_H-M   'P 1'
#
loop_
_entity.id
_entity.type
_entity.pdbx_description
1 polymer ?
#
loop_
_entity_poly.entity_id
_entity_poly.type
_entity_poly.pdbx_seq_one_letter_code
_entity_poly.pdbx_strand_id
1 'polypeptide(L)'
;MKKPRGFTLIELLVVIAIIAVLMAILMPALNRAREQGKRAACLSNVKQMGLAWIMYADDNDGKIVSGNTSLGGHNKDGTCWVYWPGQSTSEEERIKDMVQFPMLKGNTF
;
A
#
# COMPACT_ATOMS: atom_id res chain seq x y z
N MET A 1 -53.76 33.74 2.84
CA MET A 1 -52.46 33.31 3.40
C MET A 1 -52.51 31.82 3.71
N LYS A 2 -51.77 30.96 2.98
CA LYS A 2 -51.70 29.52 3.29
C LYS A 2 -50.73 29.32 4.46
N LYS A 3 -51.21 28.82 5.59
CA LYS A 3 -50.35 28.43 6.73
C LYS A 3 -49.46 27.25 6.32
N PRO A 4 -48.14 27.30 6.52
CA PRO A 4 -47.29 26.13 6.33
C PRO A 4 -47.73 25.02 7.29
N ARG A 5 -47.84 23.79 6.80
CA ARG A 5 -48.08 22.60 7.63
C ARG A 5 -46.83 22.36 8.47
N GLY A 6 -46.99 22.25 9.79
CA GLY A 6 -45.88 21.94 10.70
C GLY A 6 -45.44 20.49 10.54
N PHE A 7 -44.13 20.26 10.64
CA PHE A 7 -43.54 18.92 10.68
C PHE A 7 -44.03 18.19 11.94
N THR A 8 -44.52 16.97 11.79
CA THR A 8 -44.89 16.17 12.96
C THR A 8 -43.64 15.55 13.59
N LEU A 9 -43.57 15.48 14.92
CA LEU A 9 -42.41 14.88 15.61
C LEU A 9 -42.15 13.43 15.17
N ILE A 10 -43.21 12.71 14.79
CA ILE A 10 -43.12 11.32 14.31
C ILE A 10 -42.43 11.22 12.94
N GLU A 11 -42.67 12.17 12.03
CA GLU A 11 -42.00 12.23 10.73
C GLU A 11 -40.49 12.47 10.88
N LEU A 12 -40.09 13.29 11.86
CA LEU A 12 -38.67 13.50 12.15
C LEU A 12 -38.03 12.25 12.78
N LEU A 13 -38.75 11.61 13.71
CA LEU A 13 -38.23 10.47 14.47
C LEU A 13 -38.00 9.23 13.61
N VAL A 14 -38.91 8.94 12.68
CA VAL A 14 -38.73 7.77 11.79
C VAL A 14 -37.53 7.95 10.84
N VAL A 15 -37.26 9.19 10.41
CA VAL A 15 -36.15 9.48 9.49
C VAL A 15 -34.81 9.27 10.17
N ILE A 16 -34.62 9.77 11.39
CA ILE A 16 -33.36 9.56 12.12
C ILE A 16 -33.16 8.09 12.48
N ALA A 17 -34.24 7.34 12.74
CA ALA A 17 -34.17 5.90 13.01
C ALA A 17 -33.65 5.13 11.78
N ILE A 18 -34.16 5.45 10.59
CA ILE A 18 -33.70 4.82 9.34
C ILE A 18 -32.23 5.19 9.05
N ILE A 19 -31.85 6.47 9.22
CA ILE A 19 -30.45 6.91 9.03
C ILE A 19 -29.50 6.18 9.99
N ALA A 20 -29.89 6.00 11.25
CA ALA A 20 -29.09 5.30 12.24
C ALA A 20 -28.82 3.84 11.86
N VAL A 21 -29.85 3.13 11.39
CA VAL A 21 -29.71 1.73 10.91
C VAL A 21 -28.79 1.66 9.69
N LEU A 22 -28.96 2.57 8.73
CA LEU A 22 -28.11 2.62 7.54
C LEU A 22 -26.65 2.92 7.91
N MET A 23 -26.40 3.91 8.76
CA MET A 23 -25.06 4.28 9.20
C MET A 23 -24.37 3.18 10.02
N ALA A 24 -25.12 2.41 10.82
CA ALA A 24 -24.58 1.29 11.59
C ALA A 24 -23.94 0.21 10.70
N ILE A 25 -24.47 0.02 9.48
CA ILE A 25 -23.91 -0.92 8.49
C ILE A 25 -22.83 -0.23 7.64
N LEU A 26 -23.01 1.05 7.32
CA LEU A 26 -22.12 1.79 6.41
C LEU A 26 -20.76 2.13 7.05
N MET A 27 -20.73 2.51 8.33
CA MET A 27 -19.47 2.85 9.04
C MET A 27 -18.44 1.71 9.04
N PRO A 28 -18.76 0.47 9.47
CA PRO A 28 -17.79 -0.62 9.47
C PRO A 28 -17.35 -1.01 8.05
N ALA A 29 -18.26 -0.95 7.07
CA ALA A 29 -17.94 -1.22 5.67
C ALA A 29 -16.97 -0.16 5.08
N LEU A 30 -17.22 1.12 5.35
CA LEU A 30 -16.38 2.22 4.87
C LEU A 30 -14.97 2.20 5.47
N ASN A 31 -14.83 1.82 6.73
CA ASN A 31 -13.53 1.68 7.37
C ASN A 31 -12.67 0.60 6.69
N ARG A 32 -13.25 -0.56 6.38
CA ARG A 32 -12.57 -1.64 5.63
C ARG A 32 -12.20 -1.20 4.21
N ALA A 33 -13.11 -0.54 3.50
CA ALA A 33 -12.85 -0.03 2.16
C ALA A 33 -11.72 1.01 2.14
N ARG A 34 -11.68 1.90 3.14
CA ARG A 34 -10.59 2.89 3.29
C ARG A 34 -9.24 2.22 3.54
N GLU A 35 -9.20 1.18 4.38
CA GLU A 35 -7.96 0.45 4.64
C GLU A 35 -7.48 -0.31 3.40
N GLN A 36 -8.38 -0.97 2.67
CA GLN A 36 -8.06 -1.60 1.39
C GLN A 36 -7.55 -0.57 0.36
N GLY A 37 -8.17 0.61 0.29
CA GLY A 37 -7.71 1.70 -0.58
C GLY A 37 -6.30 2.18 -0.23
N LYS A 38 -5.99 2.34 1.07
CA LYS A 38 -4.63 2.68 1.53
C LYS A 38 -3.62 1.59 1.17
N ARG A 39 -3.98 0.31 1.33
CA ARG A 39 -3.13 -0.82 0.95
C ARG A 39 -2.87 -0.84 -0.55
N ALA A 40 -3.89 -0.63 -1.39
CA ALA A 40 -3.74 -0.56 -2.84
C ALA A 40 -2.83 0.60 -3.28
N ALA A 41 -2.99 1.78 -2.68
CA ALA A 41 -2.12 2.93 -2.94
C ALA A 41 -0.67 2.65 -2.52
N CYS A 42 -0.46 2.07 -1.33
CA CYS A 42 0.87 1.67 -0.86
C CYS A 42 1.54 0.66 -1.80
N LEU A 43 0.79 -0.35 -2.24
CA LEU A 43 1.28 -1.35 -3.19
C LEU A 43 1.68 -0.73 -4.53
N SER A 44 0.89 0.22 -5.04
CA SER A 44 1.21 0.97 -6.26
C SER A 44 2.52 1.75 -6.12
N ASN A 45 2.71 2.46 -5.00
CA ASN A 45 3.95 3.20 -4.74
C ASN A 45 5.15 2.27 -4.66
N VAL A 46 5.03 1.12 -3.99
CA VAL A 46 6.09 0.11 -3.89
C VAL A 46 6.47 -0.44 -5.27
N LYS A 47 5.47 -0.75 -6.11
CA LYS A 47 5.71 -1.19 -7.48
C LYS A 47 6.45 -0.13 -8.31
N GLN A 48 6.06 1.13 -8.18
CA GLN A 48 6.72 2.24 -8.88
C GLN A 48 8.18 2.42 -8.43
N MET A 49 8.46 2.32 -7.13
CA MET A 49 9.84 2.38 -6.61
C MET A 49 10.69 1.20 -7.10
N GLY A 50 10.14 -0.02 -7.14
CA GLY A 50 10.85 -1.18 -7.67
C GLY A 50 11.19 -1.03 -9.16
N LEU A 51 10.27 -0.49 -9.96
CA LEU A 51 10.54 -0.16 -11.36
C LEU A 51 11.63 0.90 -11.52
N ALA A 52 11.60 1.96 -10.70
CA ALA A 52 12.60 3.02 -10.74
C ALA A 52 14.02 2.50 -10.49
N TRP A 53 14.17 1.52 -9.59
CA TRP A 53 15.48 0.90 -9.34
C TRP A 53 15.95 0.00 -10.47
N ILE A 54 15.05 -0.71 -11.15
CA ILE A 54 15.40 -1.50 -12.34
C ILE A 54 15.89 -0.55 -13.45
N MET A 55 15.17 0.54 -13.69
CA MET A 55 15.59 1.55 -14.68
C MET A 55 16.94 2.18 -14.31
N TYR A 56 17.14 2.51 -13.04
CA TYR A 56 18.41 3.05 -12.56
C TYR A 56 19.57 2.06 -12.74
N ALA A 57 19.35 0.78 -12.43
CA ALA A 57 20.36 -0.25 -12.60
C ALA A 57 20.78 -0.38 -14.07
N ASP A 58 19.81 -0.38 -14.98
CA ASP A 58 20.05 -0.46 -16.44
C ASP A 58 20.95 0.70 -16.91
N ASP A 59 20.68 1.91 -16.43
CA ASP A 59 21.46 3.12 -16.78
C ASP A 59 22.86 3.19 -16.10
N ASN A 60 23.14 2.40 -15.05
CA ASN A 60 24.34 2.54 -14.21
C ASN A 60 25.23 1.27 -14.15
N ASP A 61 25.43 0.56 -15.26
CA ASP A 61 26.22 -0.70 -15.34
C ASP A 61 25.69 -1.80 -14.40
N GLY A 62 24.38 -1.79 -14.17
CA GLY A 62 23.70 -2.60 -13.17
C GLY A 62 23.79 -2.03 -11.76
N LYS A 63 24.70 -1.11 -11.45
CA LYS A 63 24.92 -0.66 -10.06
C LYS A 63 23.69 0.07 -9.53
N ILE A 64 23.29 -0.31 -8.32
CA ILE A 64 22.21 0.35 -7.58
C ILE A 64 22.77 0.97 -6.30
N VAL A 65 22.12 2.02 -5.82
CA VAL A 65 22.40 2.57 -4.49
C VAL A 65 22.09 1.50 -3.44
N SER A 66 23.10 1.19 -2.63
CA SER A 66 22.96 0.22 -1.54
C SER A 66 21.90 0.73 -0.55
N GLY A 67 20.79 -0.01 -0.43
CA GLY A 67 19.75 0.24 0.58
C GLY A 67 20.13 -0.29 1.97
N ASN A 68 21.41 -0.61 2.18
CA ASN A 68 21.91 -1.14 3.42
C ASN A 68 22.20 0.01 4.40
N THR A 69 21.50 0.06 5.53
CA THR A 69 21.74 1.02 6.62
C THR A 69 22.89 0.58 7.55
N SER A 70 23.42 -0.63 7.37
CA SER A 70 24.48 -1.20 8.19
C SER A 70 25.84 -0.85 7.61
N LEU A 71 26.69 -0.22 8.43
CA LEU A 71 28.11 0.07 8.17
C LEU A 71 28.90 -1.26 8.04
N GLY A 72 28.78 -1.98 6.93
CA GLY A 72 29.49 -3.26 6.81
C GLY A 72 29.16 -4.18 5.63
N GLY A 73 28.31 -3.77 4.68
CA GLY A 73 28.20 -4.45 3.37
C GLY A 73 27.60 -5.87 3.34
N HIS A 74 27.22 -6.46 4.47
CA HIS A 74 26.59 -7.78 4.53
C HIS A 74 25.40 -7.78 5.48
N ASN A 75 24.19 -7.63 4.95
CA ASN A 75 22.98 -7.96 5.70
C ASN A 75 22.64 -9.43 5.42
N LYS A 76 22.93 -10.32 6.36
CA LYS A 76 22.36 -11.68 6.38
C LYS A 76 20.98 -11.70 7.06
N ASP A 77 20.56 -10.54 7.53
CA ASP A 77 19.45 -10.30 8.46
C ASP A 77 18.16 -9.86 7.73
N GLY A 78 18.22 -9.72 6.40
CA GLY A 78 17.04 -9.45 5.56
C GLY A 78 16.45 -8.03 5.67
N THR A 79 17.22 -7.07 6.18
CA THR A 79 16.73 -5.70 6.47
C THR A 79 17.06 -4.66 5.38
N CYS A 80 17.75 -5.01 4.31
CA CYS A 80 18.00 -4.05 3.22
C CYS A 80 16.81 -3.96 2.26
N TRP A 81 16.45 -2.73 1.93
CA TRP A 81 15.35 -2.45 1.01
C TRP A 81 15.69 -2.81 -0.45
N VAL A 82 16.96 -2.60 -0.84
CA VAL A 82 17.60 -3.14 -2.06
C VAL A 82 18.88 -3.83 -1.68
N TYR A 83 19.14 -4.98 -2.29
CA TYR A 83 20.43 -5.65 -2.23
C TYR A 83 21.08 -5.70 -3.60
N TRP A 84 22.38 -5.43 -3.64
CA TRP A 84 23.20 -5.63 -4.83
C TRP A 84 24.01 -6.92 -4.71
N PRO A 85 23.68 -7.99 -5.44
CA PRO A 85 24.39 -9.28 -5.34
C PRO A 85 25.76 -9.31 -6.06
N GLY A 86 26.25 -8.19 -6.59
CA GLY A 86 27.51 -8.13 -7.34
C GLY A 86 27.38 -8.62 -8.79
N GLN A 87 28.46 -8.48 -9.58
CA GLN A 87 28.50 -8.85 -11.01
C GLN A 87 28.78 -10.35 -11.26
N SER A 88 29.03 -11.16 -10.23
CA SER A 88 29.36 -12.59 -10.36
C SER A 88 28.13 -13.51 -10.42
N THR A 89 26.92 -12.96 -10.30
CA THR A 89 25.64 -13.70 -10.36
C THR A 89 24.98 -13.56 -11.73
N SER A 90 24.20 -14.56 -12.15
CA SER A 90 23.49 -14.53 -13.43
C SER A 90 22.48 -13.37 -13.47
N GLU A 91 22.24 -12.78 -14.65
CA GLU A 91 21.41 -11.59 -14.81
C GLU A 91 19.96 -11.79 -14.31
N GLU A 92 19.43 -13.00 -14.47
CA GLU A 92 18.11 -13.39 -13.94
C GLU A 92 18.09 -13.49 -12.40
N GLU A 93 19.16 -13.98 -11.77
CA GLU A 93 19.28 -14.00 -10.31
C GLU A 93 19.44 -12.59 -9.76
N ARG A 94 20.18 -11.72 -10.47
CA ARG A 94 20.33 -10.30 -10.09
C ARG A 94 18.98 -9.62 -10.01
N ILE A 95 18.09 -9.81 -10.99
CA ILE A 95 16.73 -9.22 -10.97
C ILE A 95 15.87 -9.82 -9.83
N LYS A 96 15.99 -11.12 -9.55
CA LYS A 96 15.23 -11.81 -8.48
C LYS A 96 15.69 -11.44 -7.06
N ASP A 97 16.98 -11.12 -6.91
CA ASP A 97 17.59 -10.77 -5.63
C ASP A 97 17.67 -9.25 -5.38
N MET A 98 17.58 -8.42 -6.44
CA MET A 98 17.51 -6.96 -6.31
C MET A 98 16.28 -6.50 -5.51
N VAL A 99 15.16 -7.18 -5.74
CA VAL A 99 13.86 -6.82 -5.18
C VAL A 99 13.53 -7.81 -4.06
N GLN A 100 14.15 -7.64 -2.89
CA GLN A 100 13.90 -8.49 -1.73
C GLN A 100 12.58 -8.16 -1.01
N PHE A 101 11.61 -7.52 -1.67
CA PHE A 101 10.34 -7.13 -1.08
C PHE A 101 9.49 -8.38 -0.77
N PRO A 102 9.27 -8.72 0.52
CA PRO A 102 8.40 -9.84 0.88
C PRO A 102 6.97 -9.63 0.34
N MET A 103 6.54 -8.37 0.29
CA MET A 103 5.23 -7.95 -0.23
C MET A 103 5.04 -8.19 -1.75
N LEU A 104 6.12 -8.21 -2.55
CA LEU A 104 6.03 -8.51 -4.00
C LEU A 104 6.25 -10.01 -4.28
N LYS A 105 6.93 -10.72 -3.37
CA LYS A 105 7.14 -12.18 -3.43
C LYS A 105 5.93 -12.99 -2.96
N GLY A 106 4.76 -12.37 -2.81
CA GLY A 106 3.50 -13.05 -2.46
C GLY A 106 3.43 -13.55 -1.01
N ASN A 107 4.43 -13.27 -0.17
CA ASN A 107 4.47 -13.68 1.23
C ASN A 107 4.40 -12.46 2.14
N THR A 108 3.17 -12.00 2.37
CA THR A 108 2.63 -11.50 3.65
C THR A 108 1.21 -11.01 3.37
N PHE A 109 0.26 -11.95 3.41
CA PHE A 109 -0.86 -11.95 4.36
C PHE A 109 -0.96 -13.38 4.92
#